data_AF-A0A2W4SXJ6-F1
#
_entry.id   AF-A0A2W4SXJ6-F1
#
_cell.length_a   1.000
_cell.length_b   1.000
_cell.length_c   1.000
_cell.angle_alpha   90.00
_cell.angle_beta   90.00
_cell.angle_gamma   90.00
#
_symmetry.space_group_name_H-M   'P 1'
#
loop_
_entity.id
_entity.type
_entity.pdbx_description
1 polymer ?
#
loop_
_entity_poly.entity_id
_entity_poly.type
_entity_poly.pdbx_seq_one_letter_code
_entity_poly.pdbx_strand_id
1 'polypeptide(L)'
;MIRFAFLLAGLVFAASAPTFAQSPAAPAARVAATVADEPVPRAERAKARQDCLAEHVTLSGEDLRAAMRDCIQARFPSVQLYARDGVTRDGKPTAVAARAACKADVDARGLSGPTRTAALVACFNEKRPDLAQRAECRKDARGKGLDGDELRKAVETCAREARS
;
A
#
# COMPACT_ATOMS: atom_id res chain seq x y z
N MET A 1 74.70 36.74 11.43
CA MET A 1 75.41 37.09 10.18
C MET A 1 74.41 36.99 9.03
N ILE A 2 74.28 38.06 8.23
CA ILE A 2 73.93 38.12 6.78
C ILE A 2 72.62 37.40 6.35
N ARG A 3 71.48 38.09 6.10
CA ARG A 3 71.03 38.80 4.86
C ARG A 3 71.00 37.97 3.56
N PHE A 4 69.79 37.68 3.05
CA PHE A 4 69.37 37.66 1.62
C PHE A 4 67.81 37.71 1.65
N ALA A 5 67.05 38.72 1.20
CA ALA A 5 67.02 39.67 0.08
C ALA A 5 66.45 39.10 -1.24
N PHE A 6 65.52 39.88 -1.81
CA PHE A 6 64.87 39.88 -3.15
C PHE A 6 63.49 39.19 -3.26
N LEU A 7 62.37 39.95 -3.31
CA LEU A 7 61.82 40.82 -4.39
C LEU A 7 61.16 40.01 -5.52
N LEU A 8 59.84 40.19 -5.72
CA LEU A 8 59.24 40.75 -6.96
C LEU A 8 57.71 40.65 -6.98
N ALA A 9 57.11 41.76 -7.44
CA ALA A 9 55.92 41.94 -8.28
C ALA A 9 54.71 40.99 -8.08
N GLY A 10 53.47 41.46 -7.99
CA GLY A 10 52.90 42.73 -8.42
C GLY A 10 51.42 42.53 -8.76
N LEU A 11 50.80 43.63 -9.21
CA LEU A 11 49.49 43.75 -9.83
C LEU A 11 48.24 43.59 -8.95
N VAL A 12 47.77 44.76 -8.54
CA VAL A 12 46.36 45.08 -8.29
C VAL A 12 45.54 44.79 -9.55
N PHE A 13 44.47 44.01 -9.42
CA PHE A 13 43.41 43.97 -10.44
C PHE A 13 42.08 44.28 -9.76
N ALA A 14 41.67 45.54 -9.87
CA ALA A 14 40.29 45.95 -9.67
C ALA A 14 39.50 45.52 -10.92
N ALA A 15 38.47 44.70 -10.73
CA ALA A 15 37.47 44.44 -11.75
C ALA A 15 36.08 44.57 -11.13
N SER A 16 35.37 45.56 -11.66
CA SER A 16 34.00 45.97 -11.40
C SER A 16 33.01 44.82 -11.63
N ALA A 17 32.13 44.57 -10.66
CA ALA A 17 30.99 43.68 -10.83
C ALA A 17 29.85 44.43 -11.54
N PRO A 18 29.24 43.86 -12.60
CA PRO A 18 28.03 44.41 -13.18
C PRO A 18 26.82 44.10 -12.27
N THR A 19 26.13 45.16 -11.87
CA THR A 19 24.83 45.11 -11.20
C THR A 19 23.79 44.54 -12.16
N PHE A 20 23.46 43.25 -12.01
CA PHE A 20 22.31 42.67 -12.70
C PHE A 20 21.03 43.10 -11.98
N ALA A 21 20.12 43.69 -12.75
CA ALA A 21 18.79 44.09 -12.33
C ALA A 21 18.02 42.92 -11.70
N GLN A 22 17.55 43.12 -10.47
CA GLN A 22 16.62 42.23 -9.81
C GLN A 22 15.23 42.40 -10.43
N SER A 23 14.84 41.49 -11.32
CA SER A 23 13.42 41.24 -11.57
C SER A 23 12.84 40.48 -10.37
N PRO A 24 11.70 40.88 -9.79
CA PRO A 24 11.07 40.12 -8.73
C PRO A 24 10.65 38.76 -9.31
N ALA A 25 11.23 37.69 -8.77
CA ALA A 25 10.77 36.33 -8.99
C ALA A 25 9.30 36.26 -8.57
N ALA A 26 8.43 35.87 -9.50
CA ALA A 26 7.06 35.49 -9.19
C ALA A 26 7.10 34.45 -8.05
N PRO A 27 6.21 34.55 -7.04
CA PRO A 27 6.19 33.58 -5.96
C PRO A 27 6.00 32.20 -6.59
N ALA A 28 7.01 31.34 -6.41
CA ALA A 28 6.89 29.92 -6.73
C ALA A 28 5.61 29.45 -6.05
N ALA A 29 4.62 29.10 -6.87
CA ALA A 29 3.47 28.37 -6.42
C ALA A 29 4.03 27.19 -5.64
N ARG A 30 3.80 27.18 -4.32
CA ARG A 30 3.96 25.98 -3.51
C ARG A 30 2.99 25.00 -4.14
N VAL A 31 3.50 24.19 -5.06
CA VAL A 31 2.89 22.91 -5.38
C VAL A 31 2.92 22.20 -4.03
N ALA A 32 1.79 22.25 -3.33
CA ALA A 32 1.53 21.39 -2.22
C ALA A 32 1.82 19.99 -2.78
N ALA A 33 2.95 19.43 -2.38
CA ALA A 33 3.21 18.03 -2.59
C ALA A 33 1.98 17.34 -1.99
N THR A 34 1.13 16.80 -2.86
CA THR A 34 0.16 15.79 -2.48
C THR A 34 0.99 14.79 -1.71
N VAL A 35 0.74 14.69 -0.39
CA VAL A 35 1.28 13.60 0.43
C VAL A 35 0.71 12.34 -0.20
N ALA A 36 1.43 11.80 -1.17
CA ALA A 36 1.17 10.52 -1.74
C ALA A 36 1.42 9.54 -0.60
N ASP A 37 0.34 9.23 0.12
CA ASP A 37 -0.01 7.95 0.75
C ASP A 37 1.14 6.93 0.69
N GLU A 38 2.21 7.17 1.45
CA GLU A 38 3.30 6.20 1.59
C GLU A 38 2.69 5.01 2.33
N PRO A 39 2.61 3.82 1.70
CA PRO A 39 1.92 2.70 2.31
C PRO A 39 2.66 2.32 3.59
N VAL A 40 1.98 2.44 4.74
CA VAL A 40 2.53 2.15 6.08
C VAL A 40 3.42 0.91 6.03
N PRO A 41 4.69 0.97 6.47
CA PRO A 41 5.60 -0.16 6.43
C PRO A 41 5.00 -1.42 7.07
N ARG A 42 5.28 -2.60 6.48
CA ARG A 42 4.75 -3.88 6.99
C ARG A 42 5.13 -4.11 8.45
N ALA A 43 6.34 -3.75 8.85
CA ALA A 43 6.82 -3.87 10.22
C ALA A 43 6.00 -3.00 11.19
N GLU A 44 5.68 -1.76 10.82
CA GLU A 44 4.86 -0.87 11.64
C GLU A 44 3.42 -1.39 11.78
N ARG A 45 2.82 -1.89 10.69
CA ARG A 45 1.51 -2.54 10.78
C ARG A 45 1.53 -3.80 11.65
N ALA A 46 2.62 -4.57 11.62
CA ALA A 46 2.76 -5.75 12.46
C ALA A 46 2.88 -5.38 13.94
N LYS A 47 3.68 -4.36 14.26
CA LYS A 47 3.82 -3.84 15.62
C LYS A 47 2.49 -3.28 16.15
N ALA A 48 1.79 -2.46 15.36
CA ALA A 48 0.48 -1.94 15.75
C ALA A 48 -0.54 -3.05 16.07
N ARG A 49 -0.50 -4.18 15.32
CA ARG A 49 -1.34 -5.36 15.62
C ARG A 49 -0.99 -6.02 16.94
N GLN A 50 0.29 -6.11 17.29
CA GLN A 50 0.74 -6.65 18.57
C GLN A 50 0.30 -5.75 19.72
N ASP A 51 0.52 -4.45 19.59
CA ASP A 51 0.16 -3.47 20.61
C ASP A 51 -1.37 -3.43 20.85
N CYS A 52 -2.18 -3.35 19.78
CA CYS A 52 -3.64 -3.38 19.90
C CYS A 52 -4.15 -4.71 20.50
N LEU A 53 -3.49 -5.84 20.22
CA LEU A 53 -3.86 -7.12 20.83
C LEU A 53 -3.56 -7.14 22.33
N ALA A 54 -2.42 -6.56 22.74
CA ALA A 54 -2.04 -6.45 24.14
C ALA A 54 -3.04 -5.58 24.93
N GLU A 55 -3.52 -4.49 24.33
CA GLU A 55 -4.55 -3.60 24.92
C GLU A 55 -5.93 -4.27 25.06
N HIS A 56 -6.21 -5.33 24.29
CA HIS A 56 -7.53 -5.97 24.23
C HIS A 56 -7.49 -7.47 24.57
N VAL A 57 -6.47 -7.93 25.31
CA VAL A 57 -6.26 -9.35 25.63
C VAL A 57 -7.42 -10.02 26.36
N THR A 58 -8.27 -9.23 27.02
CA THR A 58 -9.45 -9.72 27.75
C THR A 58 -10.67 -9.96 26.87
N LEU A 59 -10.66 -9.47 25.62
CA LEU A 59 -11.75 -9.66 24.66
C LEU A 59 -11.56 -10.95 23.87
N SER A 60 -12.66 -11.49 23.34
CA SER A 60 -12.61 -12.63 22.43
C SER A 60 -13.68 -12.51 21.34
N GLY A 61 -13.64 -13.41 20.36
CA GLY A 61 -14.68 -13.49 19.32
C GLY A 61 -14.86 -12.20 18.51
N GLU A 62 -16.12 -11.80 18.32
CA GLU A 62 -16.49 -10.58 17.59
C GLU A 62 -16.07 -9.31 18.31
N ASP A 63 -16.10 -9.28 19.65
CA ASP A 63 -15.72 -8.11 20.43
C ASP A 63 -14.23 -7.80 20.26
N LEU A 64 -13.38 -8.83 20.29
CA LEU A 64 -11.95 -8.66 19.99
C LEU A 64 -11.75 -8.19 18.54
N ARG A 65 -12.49 -8.73 17.57
CA ARG A 65 -12.37 -8.30 16.16
C ARG A 65 -12.77 -6.84 15.99
N ALA A 66 -13.84 -6.39 16.66
CA ALA A 66 -14.30 -5.01 16.62
C ALA A 66 -13.28 -4.07 17.27
N ALA A 67 -12.81 -4.39 18.48
CA ALA A 67 -11.80 -3.59 19.18
C ALA A 67 -10.48 -3.50 18.40
N MET A 68 -9.99 -4.62 17.86
CA MET A 68 -8.79 -4.65 17.01
C MET A 68 -8.93 -3.76 15.77
N ARG A 69 -10.10 -3.78 15.10
CA ARG A 69 -10.36 -2.93 13.93
C ARG A 69 -10.32 -1.46 14.30
N ASP A 70 -10.92 -1.10 15.43
CA ASP A 70 -11.06 0.29 15.87
C ASP A 70 -9.71 0.83 16.35
N CYS A 71 -8.95 0.05 17.13
CA CYS A 71 -7.59 0.40 17.57
C CYS A 71 -6.65 0.64 16.39
N ILE A 72 -6.63 -0.27 15.39
CA ILE A 72 -5.73 -0.11 14.24
C ILE A 72 -6.17 1.08 13.36
N GLN A 73 -7.47 1.29 13.16
CA GLN A 73 -7.97 2.44 12.40
C GLN A 73 -7.63 3.77 13.07
N ALA A 74 -7.69 3.84 14.41
CA ALA A 74 -7.26 5.00 15.18
C ALA A 74 -5.76 5.29 15.02
N ARG A 75 -4.95 4.23 14.85
CA ARG A 75 -3.49 4.34 14.71
C ARG A 75 -3.03 4.76 13.32
N PHE A 76 -3.83 4.50 12.30
CA PHE A 76 -3.57 4.89 10.91
C PHE A 76 -4.81 5.57 10.29
N PRO A 77 -5.19 6.77 10.76
CA PRO A 77 -6.45 7.40 10.38
C PRO A 77 -6.49 7.83 8.90
N SER A 78 -5.32 8.15 8.32
CA SER A 78 -5.18 8.49 6.90
C SER A 78 -5.28 7.29 5.98
N VAL A 79 -5.17 6.06 6.51
CA VAL A 79 -5.19 4.84 5.72
C VAL A 79 -6.49 4.10 5.99
N GLN A 80 -7.30 3.90 4.94
CA GLN A 80 -8.42 2.96 4.99
C GLN A 80 -7.88 1.52 5.03
N LEU A 81 -7.37 1.12 6.19
CA LEU A 81 -6.86 -0.23 6.42
C LEU A 81 -7.99 -1.26 6.46
N TYR A 82 -9.19 -0.81 6.84
CA TYR A 82 -10.39 -1.65 6.93
C TYR A 82 -11.55 -0.98 6.21
N ALA A 83 -12.03 -1.66 5.19
CA ALA A 83 -13.27 -1.38 4.50
C ALA A 83 -14.47 -1.66 5.42
N ARG A 84 -14.79 -0.71 6.32
CA ARG A 84 -15.89 -0.82 7.30
C ARG A 84 -17.25 -0.92 6.62
N ASP A 85 -17.40 -0.22 5.51
CA ASP A 85 -18.55 -0.24 4.60
C ASP A 85 -18.56 -1.47 3.67
N GLY A 86 -17.55 -2.34 3.77
CA GLY A 86 -17.40 -3.50 2.91
C GLY A 86 -16.82 -3.18 1.53
N VAL A 87 -16.28 -1.98 1.30
CA VAL A 87 -15.68 -1.55 0.03
C VAL A 87 -14.20 -1.22 0.18
N THR A 88 -13.35 -1.82 -0.65
CA THR A 88 -11.91 -1.53 -0.71
C THR A 88 -11.66 -0.11 -1.24
N ARG A 89 -10.46 0.43 -1.00
CA ARG A 89 -10.01 1.72 -1.56
C ARG A 89 -10.30 1.89 -3.06
N ASP A 90 -10.22 0.80 -3.83
CA ASP A 90 -10.43 0.82 -5.29
C ASP A 90 -11.92 0.71 -5.69
N GLY A 91 -12.86 0.94 -4.76
CA GLY A 91 -14.30 0.89 -4.99
C GLY A 91 -14.90 -0.51 -5.12
N LYS A 92 -14.08 -1.57 -5.09
CA LYS A 92 -14.53 -2.97 -5.18
C LYS A 92 -15.04 -3.49 -3.83
N PRO A 93 -16.02 -4.42 -3.81
CA PRO A 93 -16.42 -5.06 -2.55
C PRO A 93 -15.24 -5.83 -1.94
N THR A 94 -15.12 -5.85 -0.62
CA THR A 94 -14.17 -6.72 0.07
C THR A 94 -14.43 -8.18 -0.23
N ALA A 95 -13.43 -9.06 -0.01
CA ALA A 95 -13.64 -10.49 -0.19
C ALA A 95 -14.77 -11.03 0.72
N VAL A 96 -14.92 -10.47 1.92
CA VAL A 96 -15.99 -10.84 2.86
C VAL A 96 -17.35 -10.36 2.33
N ALA A 97 -17.47 -9.09 1.94
CA ALA A 97 -18.70 -8.55 1.38
C ALA A 97 -19.13 -9.27 0.09
N ALA A 98 -18.18 -9.54 -0.81
CA ALA A 98 -18.44 -10.29 -2.04
C ALA A 98 -18.92 -11.73 -1.76
N ARG A 99 -18.32 -12.43 -0.78
CA ARG A 99 -18.77 -13.76 -0.37
C ARG A 99 -20.17 -13.72 0.25
N ALA A 100 -20.46 -12.73 1.09
CA ALA A 100 -21.78 -12.57 1.70
C ALA A 100 -22.86 -12.31 0.65
N ALA A 101 -22.60 -11.40 -0.28
CA ALA A 101 -23.51 -11.12 -1.40
C ALA A 101 -23.73 -12.37 -2.26
N CYS A 102 -22.66 -13.04 -2.70
CA CYS A 102 -22.78 -14.26 -3.50
C CYS A 102 -23.49 -15.39 -2.75
N LYS A 103 -23.30 -15.51 -1.43
CA LYS A 103 -24.02 -16.47 -0.62
C LYS A 103 -25.51 -16.16 -0.58
N ALA A 104 -25.90 -14.90 -0.38
CA ALA A 104 -27.30 -14.49 -0.42
C ALA A 104 -27.95 -14.80 -1.79
N ASP A 105 -27.27 -14.47 -2.89
CA ASP A 105 -27.75 -14.72 -4.26
C ASP A 105 -27.94 -16.23 -4.53
N VAL A 106 -26.99 -17.05 -4.10
CA VAL A 106 -27.03 -18.51 -4.30
C VAL A 106 -28.05 -19.19 -3.38
N ASP A 107 -28.16 -18.74 -2.14
CA ASP A 107 -29.13 -19.27 -1.18
C ASP A 107 -30.57 -18.91 -1.61
N ALA A 108 -30.80 -17.70 -2.16
CA ALA A 108 -32.08 -17.29 -2.74
C ALA A 108 -32.51 -18.17 -3.93
N ARG A 109 -31.53 -18.78 -4.64
CA ARG A 109 -31.76 -19.71 -5.75
C ARG A 109 -31.97 -21.16 -5.29
N GLY A 110 -31.87 -21.45 -4.00
CA GLY A 110 -32.06 -22.80 -3.45
C GLY A 110 -31.06 -23.84 -3.96
N LEU A 111 -29.90 -23.42 -4.47
CA LEU A 111 -28.90 -24.34 -5.03
C LEU A 111 -28.24 -25.17 -3.92
N SER A 112 -27.96 -26.43 -4.20
CA SER A 112 -27.29 -27.36 -3.28
C SER A 112 -26.14 -28.12 -3.96
N GLY A 113 -25.32 -28.80 -3.14
CA GLY A 113 -24.26 -29.68 -3.63
C GLY A 113 -23.21 -28.99 -4.53
N PRO A 114 -22.64 -29.71 -5.50
CA PRO A 114 -21.62 -29.18 -6.42
C PRO A 114 -22.08 -27.94 -7.19
N THR A 115 -23.35 -27.88 -7.58
CA THR A 115 -23.95 -26.75 -8.30
C THR A 115 -23.92 -25.47 -7.46
N ARG A 116 -24.18 -25.58 -6.15
CA ARG A 116 -24.04 -24.45 -5.21
C ARG A 116 -22.61 -23.92 -5.20
N THR A 117 -21.63 -24.81 -5.09
CA THR A 117 -20.21 -24.44 -5.07
C THR A 117 -19.78 -23.76 -6.37
N ALA A 118 -20.17 -24.30 -7.53
CA ALA A 118 -19.87 -23.70 -8.82
C ALA A 118 -20.48 -22.29 -8.95
N ALA A 119 -21.73 -22.11 -8.50
CA ALA A 119 -22.39 -20.80 -8.53
C ALA A 119 -21.73 -19.77 -7.59
N LEU A 120 -21.29 -20.19 -6.40
CA LEU A 120 -20.56 -19.33 -5.47
C LEU A 120 -19.21 -18.90 -6.04
N VAL A 121 -18.47 -19.82 -6.66
CA VAL A 121 -17.18 -19.52 -7.29
C VAL A 121 -17.37 -18.59 -8.48
N ALA A 122 -18.34 -18.85 -9.35
CA ALA A 122 -18.64 -18.01 -10.50
C ALA A 122 -18.99 -16.57 -10.06
N CYS A 123 -19.93 -16.43 -9.12
CA CYS A 123 -20.31 -15.12 -8.59
C CYS A 123 -19.13 -14.39 -7.95
N PHE A 124 -18.29 -15.10 -7.17
CA PHE A 124 -17.15 -14.47 -6.52
C PHE A 124 -16.10 -14.01 -7.55
N ASN A 125 -15.82 -14.82 -8.57
CA ASN A 125 -14.87 -14.50 -9.61
C ASN A 125 -15.33 -13.31 -10.47
N GLU A 126 -16.64 -13.17 -10.70
CA GLU A 126 -17.23 -12.02 -11.38
C GLU A 126 -17.09 -10.74 -10.55
N LYS A 127 -17.38 -10.79 -9.25
CA LYS A 127 -17.26 -9.62 -8.36
C LYS A 127 -15.80 -9.25 -8.05
N ARG A 128 -14.90 -10.23 -8.04
CA ARG A 128 -13.47 -10.09 -7.67
C ARG A 128 -12.54 -10.82 -8.63
N PRO A 129 -12.47 -10.39 -9.90
CA PRO A 129 -11.58 -11.01 -10.90
C PRO A 129 -10.11 -10.86 -10.51
N ASP A 130 -9.76 -9.79 -9.80
CA ASP A 130 -8.41 -9.53 -9.28
C ASP A 130 -7.97 -10.62 -8.27
N LEU A 131 -8.88 -11.10 -7.43
CA LEU A 131 -8.57 -12.16 -6.46
C LEU A 131 -8.57 -13.53 -7.13
N ALA A 132 -9.46 -13.77 -8.08
CA ALA A 132 -9.49 -15.00 -8.87
C ALA A 132 -8.17 -15.18 -9.62
N GLN A 133 -7.68 -14.14 -10.30
CA GLN A 133 -6.42 -14.17 -11.01
C GLN A 133 -5.22 -14.40 -10.08
N ARG A 134 -5.20 -13.76 -8.91
CA ARG A 134 -4.15 -14.03 -7.91
C ARG A 134 -4.19 -15.46 -7.37
N ALA A 135 -5.36 -16.09 -7.35
CA ALA A 135 -5.48 -17.50 -6.97
C ALA A 135 -4.88 -18.42 -8.05
N GLU A 136 -5.13 -18.12 -9.33
CA GLU A 136 -4.48 -18.84 -10.44
C GLU A 136 -2.96 -18.65 -10.44
N CYS A 137 -2.47 -17.41 -10.28
CA CYS A 137 -1.03 -17.15 -10.11
C CYS A 137 -0.40 -17.99 -8.99
N ARG A 138 -1.13 -18.18 -7.89
CA ARG A 138 -0.66 -19.01 -6.76
C ARG A 138 -0.68 -20.50 -7.11
N LYS A 139 -1.69 -20.96 -7.83
CA LYS A 139 -1.79 -22.35 -8.29
C LYS A 139 -0.65 -22.69 -9.23
N ASP A 140 -0.35 -21.82 -10.19
CA ASP A 140 0.74 -22.00 -11.14
C ASP A 140 2.10 -22.00 -10.45
N ALA A 141 2.34 -21.05 -9.54
CA ALA A 141 3.58 -20.98 -8.78
C ALA A 141 3.78 -22.23 -7.89
N ARG A 142 2.72 -22.74 -7.25
CA ARG A 142 2.77 -24.01 -6.51
C ARG A 142 2.99 -25.21 -7.42
N GLY A 143 2.41 -25.21 -8.62
CA GLY A 143 2.66 -26.24 -9.64
C GLY A 143 4.13 -26.29 -10.07
N LYS A 144 4.85 -25.16 -9.97
CA LYS A 144 6.30 -25.06 -10.18
C LYS A 144 7.14 -25.44 -8.95
N GLY A 145 6.51 -25.87 -7.86
CA GLY A 145 7.19 -26.25 -6.62
C GLY A 145 7.63 -25.06 -5.74
N LEU A 146 7.22 -23.84 -6.05
CA LEU A 146 7.60 -22.67 -5.26
C LEU A 146 6.83 -22.60 -3.94
N ASP A 147 7.52 -22.25 -2.86
CA ASP A 147 6.96 -22.04 -1.54
C ASP A 147 7.49 -20.76 -0.86
N GLY A 148 7.07 -20.51 0.39
CA GLY A 148 7.58 -19.41 1.21
C GLY A 148 7.61 -18.04 0.52
N ASP A 149 8.78 -17.41 0.52
CA ASP A 149 9.00 -16.10 -0.08
C ASP A 149 9.09 -16.14 -1.61
N GLU A 150 9.53 -17.25 -2.19
CA GLU A 150 9.59 -17.44 -3.64
C GLU A 150 8.19 -17.49 -4.24
N LEU A 151 7.27 -18.21 -3.58
CA LEU A 151 5.84 -18.21 -3.93
C LEU A 151 5.26 -16.80 -3.88
N ARG A 152 5.63 -16.01 -2.87
CA ARG A 152 5.14 -14.63 -2.74
C ARG A 152 5.61 -13.76 -3.91
N LYS A 153 6.90 -13.81 -4.23
CA LYS A 153 7.49 -13.08 -5.35
C LYS A 153 6.86 -13.51 -6.68
N ALA A 154 6.67 -14.80 -6.90
CA ALA A 154 6.05 -15.33 -8.11
C ALA A 154 4.60 -14.86 -8.27
N VAL A 155 3.79 -14.89 -7.20
CA VAL A 155 2.42 -14.39 -7.22
C VAL A 155 2.37 -12.88 -7.47
N GLU A 156 3.29 -12.11 -6.86
CA GLU A 156 3.36 -10.65 -7.07
C GLU A 156 3.75 -10.30 -8.50
N THR A 157 4.70 -11.01 -9.11
CA THR A 157 5.10 -10.83 -10.51
C THR A 157 3.98 -11.21 -11.47
N CYS A 158 3.38 -12.39 -11.33
CA CYS A 158 2.25 -12.83 -12.17
C CYS A 158 1.07 -11.85 -12.08
N ALA A 159 0.72 -11.39 -10.88
CA ALA A 159 -0.36 -10.43 -10.69
C ALA A 159 -0.03 -9.02 -11.23
N ARG A 160 1.24 -8.69 -11.49
CA ARG A 160 1.66 -7.44 -12.13
C ARG A 160 1.57 -7.55 -13.64
N GLU A 161 2.08 -8.64 -14.21
CA GLU A 161 2.02 -8.95 -15.65
C GLU A 161 0.57 -9.06 -16.15
N ALA A 162 -0.31 -9.58 -15.32
CA ALA A 162 -1.74 -9.62 -15.59
C ALA A 162 -2.45 -8.26 -15.69
N ARG A 163 -1.83 -7.18 -15.17
CA ARG A 163 -2.39 -5.83 -15.14
C ARG A 163 -1.77 -4.89 -16.19
N SER A 164 -0.67 -5.30 -16.82
CA SER A 164 -0.01 -4.59 -17.93
C SER A 164 -0.60 -5.01 -19.27
#